data_AF-A0A920V7A3-F1
#
_entry.id   AF-A0A920V7A3-F1
#
_cell.length_a   1.000
_cell.length_b   1.000
_cell.length_c   1.000
_cell.angle_alpha   90.00
_cell.angle_beta   90.00
_cell.angle_gamma   90.00
#
_symmetry.space_group_name_H-M   'P 1'
#
loop_
_entity.id
_entity.type
_entity.pdbx_description
1 polymer ?
#
loop_
_entity_poly.entity_id
_entity_poly.type
_entity_poly.pdbx_seq_one_letter_code
_entity_poly.pdbx_strand_id
1 'polypeptide(L)'
;MSRSATFKTRYAKFRLCDFYTISCHKMYGPTGLGILYAKKRWLEELPPYQGGGGMIKEVKKDSISYGDLPSKYEAGTMATAQVVAFDQSIKFLEKIGMNNILKHEKELMDYGQEVLRKK
;
A
#
# COMPACT_ATOMS: atom_id res chain seq x y z
N MET A 1 -0.04 15.37 26.44
CA MET A 1 -1.23 15.20 25.59
C MET A 1 -0.76 14.90 24.17
N SER A 2 -0.72 13.61 23.81
CA SER A 2 0.05 13.10 22.66
C SER A 2 -0.83 12.87 21.43
N ARG A 3 -0.32 13.22 20.25
CA ARG A 3 -0.89 13.16 18.89
C ARG A 3 -1.25 11.73 18.40
N SER A 4 -1.65 10.82 19.28
CA SER A 4 -1.85 9.39 18.99
C SER A 4 -3.28 9.03 18.53
N ALA A 5 -4.28 9.86 18.82
CA ALA A 5 -5.68 9.51 18.59
C ALA A 5 -6.12 9.58 17.11
N THR A 6 -5.57 10.51 16.32
CA THR A 6 -6.03 10.77 14.94
C THR A 6 -5.54 9.73 13.92
N PHE A 7 -4.43 9.04 14.20
CA PHE A 7 -3.91 7.99 13.30
C PHE A 7 -4.61 6.64 13.49
N LYS A 8 -5.17 6.35 14.67
CA LYS A 8 -5.82 5.06 14.98
C LYS A 8 -7.17 4.86 14.27
N THR A 9 -7.91 5.92 13.98
CA THR A 9 -9.26 5.82 13.40
C THR A 9 -9.27 5.47 11.90
N ARG A 10 -8.19 5.74 11.15
CA ARG A 10 -8.11 5.36 9.72
C ARG A 10 -7.83 3.86 9.49
N TYR A 11 -7.26 3.15 10.45
CA TYR A 11 -6.99 1.70 10.35
C TYR A 11 -8.19 0.80 10.67
N ALA A 12 -9.30 1.35 11.17
CA ALA A 12 -10.48 0.55 11.53
C ALA A 12 -11.09 -0.19 10.32
N LYS A 13 -10.87 0.29 9.09
CA LYS A 13 -11.43 -0.31 7.86
C LYS A 13 -10.68 -1.55 7.35
N PHE A 14 -9.39 -1.73 7.67
CA PHE A 14 -8.63 -2.92 7.25
C PHE A 14 -8.96 -4.19 8.05
N ARG A 15 -9.76 -4.08 9.13
CA ARG A 15 -10.16 -5.26 9.92
C ARG A 15 -11.06 -6.24 9.16
N LEU A 16 -11.70 -5.81 8.07
CA LEU A 16 -12.67 -6.64 7.34
C LEU A 16 -12.01 -7.62 6.36
N CYS A 17 -10.86 -7.28 5.77
CA CYS A 17 -10.21 -8.13 4.77
C CYS A 17 -8.91 -8.75 5.29
N ASP A 18 -8.57 -9.94 4.80
CA ASP A 18 -7.31 -10.63 5.14
C ASP A 18 -6.09 -10.06 4.40
N PHE A 19 -6.33 -9.58 3.18
CA PHE A 19 -5.33 -8.98 2.29
C PHE A 19 -5.93 -7.73 1.63
N TYR A 20 -5.08 -6.76 1.30
CA TYR A 20 -5.46 -5.58 0.52
C TYR A 20 -4.27 -5.10 -0.31
N THR A 21 -4.49 -4.83 -1.59
CA THR A 21 -3.41 -4.45 -2.52
C THR A 21 -3.73 -3.15 -3.25
N ILE A 22 -2.71 -2.32 -3.47
CA ILE A 22 -2.82 -1.13 -4.31
C ILE A 22 -1.64 -0.99 -5.27
N SER A 23 -1.88 -0.35 -6.40
CA SER A 23 -0.83 0.10 -7.33
C SER A 23 -0.62 1.60 -7.13
N CYS A 24 0.60 2.00 -6.79
CA CYS A 24 0.89 3.38 -6.37
C CYS A 24 0.69 4.40 -7.50
N HIS A 25 0.90 4.02 -8.76
CA HIS A 25 0.68 4.89 -9.92
C HIS A 25 -0.78 5.33 -10.12
N LYS A 26 -1.75 4.67 -9.46
CA LYS A 26 -3.16 5.09 -9.45
C LYS A 26 -3.48 6.11 -8.36
N MET A 27 -2.47 6.47 -7.56
CA MET A 27 -2.56 7.41 -6.45
C MET A 27 -1.54 8.53 -6.63
N TYR A 28 -1.32 8.96 -7.87
CA TYR A 28 -0.30 9.95 -8.27
C TYR A 28 1.12 9.56 -7.84
N GLY A 29 1.37 8.28 -7.61
CA GLY A 29 2.67 7.71 -7.26
C GLY A 29 3.49 7.30 -8.48
N PRO A 30 4.71 6.79 -8.25
CA PRO A 30 5.56 6.28 -9.31
C PRO A 30 5.01 4.97 -9.90
N THR A 31 5.42 4.68 -11.13
CA THR A 31 5.24 3.36 -11.75
C THR A 31 6.16 2.33 -11.10
N GLY A 32 5.83 1.05 -11.23
CA GLY A 32 6.65 -0.05 -10.71
C GLY A 32 6.61 -0.24 -9.18
N LEU A 33 5.74 0.48 -8.46
CA LEU A 33 5.52 0.29 -7.03
C LEU A 33 4.07 -0.10 -6.72
N GLY A 34 3.91 -1.07 -5.82
CA GLY A 34 2.63 -1.45 -5.22
C GLY A 34 2.79 -1.68 -3.73
N ILE A 35 1.66 -1.80 -3.03
CA ILE A 35 1.62 -2.10 -1.59
C ILE A 35 0.71 -3.30 -1.39
N LEU A 36 1.18 -4.22 -0.54
CA LEU A 36 0.40 -5.33 0.01
C LEU A 36 0.25 -5.10 1.51
N TYR A 37 -0.99 -4.96 1.96
CA TYR A 37 -1.38 -5.18 3.33
C TYR A 37 -1.87 -6.63 3.49
N ALA A 38 -1.44 -7.28 4.56
CA ALA A 38 -1.96 -8.58 4.96
C ALA A 38 -1.99 -8.67 6.48
N LYS A 39 -2.95 -9.42 7.02
CA LYS A 39 -2.95 -9.70 8.46
C LYS A 39 -1.70 -10.49 8.84
N LYS A 40 -1.11 -10.14 9.98
CA LYS A 40 0.16 -10.72 10.47
C LYS A 40 0.16 -12.26 10.46
N ARG A 41 -0.94 -12.89 10.90
CA ARG A 41 -1.10 -14.37 10.89
C ARG A 41 -0.77 -14.98 9.53
N TRP A 42 -1.21 -14.34 8.45
CA TRP A 42 -1.01 -14.85 7.10
C TRP A 42 0.42 -14.61 6.60
N LEU A 43 1.03 -13.49 6.99
CA LEU A 43 2.44 -13.23 6.68
C LEU A 43 3.39 -14.18 7.44
N GLU A 44 2.99 -14.62 8.63
CA GLU A 44 3.74 -15.63 9.39
C GLU A 44 3.59 -17.02 8.76
N GLU A 45 2.36 -17.40 8.41
CA GLU A 45 2.01 -18.74 7.92
C GLU A 45 2.41 -18.99 6.46
N LEU A 46 2.23 -18.02 5.56
CA LEU A 46 2.44 -18.23 4.13
C LEU A 46 3.93 -18.33 3.78
N PRO A 47 4.33 -19.15 2.80
CA PRO A 47 5.71 -19.17 2.31
C PRO A 47 6.07 -17.84 1.62
N PRO A 48 7.37 -17.50 1.51
CA PRO A 48 7.79 -16.37 0.71
C PRO A 48 7.42 -16.57 -0.77
N TYR A 49 7.12 -15.46 -1.47
CA TYR A 49 6.77 -15.51 -2.89
C TYR A 49 8.02 -15.54 -3.79
N GLN A 50 8.93 -14.58 -3.59
CA GLN A 50 10.21 -14.49 -4.29
C GLN A 50 11.35 -14.84 -3.34
N GLY A 51 12.39 -15.51 -3.86
CA GLY A 51 13.60 -15.84 -3.13
C GLY A 51 14.82 -15.07 -3.66
N GLY A 52 15.76 -14.75 -2.78
CA GLY A 52 16.99 -14.05 -3.15
C GLY A 52 17.61 -13.30 -1.96
N GLY A 53 18.58 -12.42 -2.23
CA GLY A 53 19.11 -11.52 -1.20
C GLY A 53 18.03 -10.62 -0.58
N GLY A 54 18.26 -10.05 0.59
CA GLY A 54 17.33 -9.13 1.25
C GLY A 54 16.20 -9.80 2.06
N MET A 55 15.75 -11.00 1.67
CA MET A 55 14.66 -11.71 2.37
C MET A 55 15.11 -12.90 3.24
N ILE A 56 16.39 -13.26 3.17
CA ILE A 56 16.97 -14.41 3.85
C ILE A 56 17.73 -13.95 5.11
N LYS A 57 17.59 -14.70 6.21
CA LYS A 57 18.36 -14.53 7.44
C LYS A 57 19.66 -15.33 7.41
N GLU A 58 19.60 -16.60 7.00
CA GLU A 58 20.77 -17.47 6.88
C GLU A 58 20.62 -18.43 5.70
N VAL A 59 21.70 -18.63 4.94
CA VAL A 59 21.82 -19.64 3.88
C VAL A 59 22.88 -20.66 4.29
N LYS A 60 22.51 -21.94 4.32
CA LYS A 60 23.41 -23.08 4.42
C LYS A 60 23.29 -23.92 3.15
N LYS A 61 24.20 -24.89 2.99
CA LYS A 61 24.21 -25.80 1.84
C LYS A 61 22.87 -26.53 1.66
N ASP A 62 22.27 -26.99 2.77
CA ASP A 62 21.08 -27.85 2.75
C ASP A 62 19.84 -27.19 3.40
N SER A 63 19.92 -25.93 3.83
CA SER A 63 18.82 -25.24 4.51
C SER A 63 18.87 -23.73 4.37
N ILE A 64 17.72 -23.08 4.38
CA ILE A 64 17.60 -21.62 4.43
C ILE A 64 16.66 -21.21 5.56
N SER A 65 16.88 -20.04 6.15
CA SER A 65 15.95 -19.41 7.09
C SER A 65 15.59 -18.00 6.61
N TYR A 66 14.32 -17.61 6.75
CA TYR A 66 13.83 -16.33 6.26
C TYR A 66 14.03 -15.19 7.26
N GLY A 67 14.12 -13.97 6.74
CA GLY A 67 14.12 -12.76 7.54
C GLY A 67 12.78 -12.52 8.24
N ASP A 68 12.78 -11.58 9.18
CA ASP A 68 11.56 -11.16 9.87
C ASP A 68 10.61 -10.43 8.91
N LEU A 69 9.35 -10.27 9.32
CA LEU A 69 8.37 -9.49 8.55
C LEU A 69 8.69 -7.99 8.62
N PRO A 70 8.58 -7.25 7.51
CA PRO A 70 8.06 -7.66 6.19
C PRO A 70 9.11 -8.24 5.23
N SER A 71 10.41 -8.17 5.56
CA SER A 71 11.52 -8.50 4.66
C SER A 71 11.45 -9.89 4.04
N LYS A 72 10.82 -10.87 4.71
CA LYS A 72 10.47 -12.20 4.14
C LYS A 72 9.82 -12.14 2.74
N TYR A 73 9.13 -11.05 2.40
CA TYR A 73 8.41 -10.88 1.14
C TYR A 73 9.04 -9.86 0.17
N GLU A 74 10.17 -9.26 0.52
CA GLU A 74 10.80 -8.18 -0.25
C GLU A 74 12.19 -8.63 -0.73
N ALA A 75 12.20 -9.62 -1.63
CA ALA A 75 13.43 -10.15 -2.19
C ALA A 75 14.13 -9.14 -3.10
N GLY A 76 15.45 -9.06 -2.98
CA GLY A 76 16.32 -8.21 -3.79
C GLY A 76 16.42 -6.78 -3.28
N THR A 77 16.98 -5.92 -4.13
CA THR A 77 17.10 -4.49 -3.85
C THR A 77 15.72 -3.83 -3.87
N MET A 78 15.34 -3.20 -2.77
CA MET A 78 14.06 -2.49 -2.67
C MET A 78 13.98 -1.32 -3.66
N ALA A 79 12.76 -1.02 -4.10
CA ALA A 79 12.43 0.13 -4.94
C ALA A 79 12.47 1.47 -4.15
N THR A 80 13.61 1.78 -3.53
CA THR A 80 13.77 2.87 -2.55
C THR A 80 13.34 4.23 -3.09
N ALA A 81 13.76 4.58 -4.31
CA ALA A 81 13.40 5.86 -4.92
C ALA A 81 11.87 5.98 -5.12
N GLN A 82 11.23 4.89 -5.52
CA GLN A 82 9.79 4.84 -5.69
C GLN A 82 9.06 4.97 -4.35
N VAL A 83 9.55 4.31 -3.29
CA VAL A 83 8.96 4.41 -1.95
C VAL A 83 9.01 5.86 -1.45
N VAL A 84 10.16 6.53 -1.60
CA VAL A 84 10.32 7.95 -1.21
C VAL A 84 9.43 8.86 -2.04
N ALA A 85 9.32 8.63 -3.35
CA ALA A 85 8.43 9.42 -4.20
C ALA A 85 6.96 9.23 -3.81
N PHE A 86 6.55 8.00 -3.48
CA PHE A 86 5.17 7.71 -3.09
C PHE A 86 4.76 8.37 -1.77
N ASP A 87 5.68 8.53 -0.81
CA ASP A 87 5.45 9.33 0.41
C ASP A 87 5.04 10.77 0.07
N GLN A 88 5.62 11.38 -0.97
CA GLN A 88 5.22 12.71 -1.43
C GLN A 88 3.82 12.71 -2.04
N SER A 89 3.45 11.67 -2.80
CA SER A 89 2.10 11.51 -3.34
C SER A 89 1.05 11.38 -2.23
N ILE A 90 1.36 10.62 -1.17
CA ILE A 90 0.51 10.53 0.03
C ILE A 90 0.33 11.91 0.66
N LYS A 91 1.43 12.65 0.90
CA LYS A 91 1.37 14.00 1.47
C LYS A 91 0.55 14.96 0.62
N PHE A 92 0.64 14.86 -0.70
CA PHE A 92 -0.17 15.65 -1.64
C PHE A 92 -1.67 15.35 -1.48
N LEU A 93 -2.06 14.07 -1.49
CA LEU A 93 -3.44 13.64 -1.28
C LEU A 93 -3.98 14.07 0.09
N GLU A 94 -3.17 13.93 1.15
CA GLU A 94 -3.54 14.34 2.50
C GLU A 94 -3.70 15.86 2.64
N LYS A 95 -2.86 16.64 1.96
CA LYS A 95 -2.94 18.10 1.92
C LYS A 95 -4.23 18.58 1.27
N ILE A 96 -4.68 17.96 0.18
CA ILE A 96 -5.98 18.27 -0.44
C ILE A 96 -7.14 17.79 0.44
N GLY A 97 -6.98 16.61 1.05
CA GLY A 97 -7.95 15.97 1.92
C GLY A 97 -8.89 15.03 1.15
N MET A 98 -8.92 13.76 1.55
CA MET A 98 -9.68 12.72 0.84
C MET A 98 -11.19 13.01 0.73
N ASN A 99 -11.79 13.68 1.71
CA ASN A 99 -13.22 14.05 1.63
C ASN A 99 -13.48 15.10 0.54
N ASN A 100 -12.54 16.02 0.34
CA ASN A 100 -12.64 17.04 -0.71
C ASN A 100 -12.49 16.41 -2.09
N ILE A 101 -11.52 15.49 -2.24
CA ILE A 101 -11.32 14.72 -3.47
C ILE A 101 -12.58 13.92 -3.81
N LEU A 102 -13.11 13.13 -2.86
CA LEU A 102 -14.31 12.32 -3.07
C LEU A 102 -15.53 13.17 -3.44
N LYS A 103 -15.71 14.33 -2.79
CA LYS A 103 -16.79 15.25 -3.12
C LYS A 103 -16.65 15.77 -4.56
N HIS A 104 -15.47 16.24 -4.92
CA HIS A 104 -15.22 16.79 -6.25
C HIS A 104 -15.34 15.73 -7.36
N GLU A 105 -14.80 14.54 -7.15
CA GLU A 105 -14.93 13.41 -8.09
C GLU A 105 -16.40 13.04 -8.31
N LYS A 106 -17.20 13.02 -7.24
CA LYS A 106 -18.64 12.76 -7.35
C LYS A 106 -19.35 13.85 -8.15
N GLU A 107 -19.08 15.13 -7.87
CA GLU A 107 -19.68 16.25 -8.60
C GLU A 107 -19.36 16.19 -10.10
N LEU A 108 -18.10 15.89 -10.47
CA LEU A 108 -17.69 15.71 -11.87
C LEU A 108 -18.36 14.51 -12.52
N MET A 109 -18.45 13.39 -11.80
CA MET A 109 -19.10 12.18 -12.28
C MET A 109 -20.59 12.41 -12.54
N ASP A 110 -21.30 13.03 -11.58
CA ASP A 110 -22.74 13.32 -11.68
C ASP A 110 -23.01 14.27 -12.86
N TYR A 111 -22.21 15.33 -12.99
CA TYR A 111 -22.30 16.26 -14.13
C TYR A 111 -22.03 15.57 -15.46
N GLY A 112 -20.97 14.76 -15.55
CA GLY A 112 -20.63 14.02 -16.77
C GLY A 112 -21.75 13.06 -17.20
N GLN A 113 -22.38 12.36 -16.24
CA GLN A 113 -23.53 11.49 -16.51
C GLN A 113 -24.74 12.28 -17.01
N GLU A 114 -25.05 13.45 -16.44
CA GLU A 114 -26.16 14.29 -16.89
C GLU A 114 -25.96 14.72 -18.35
N VAL A 115 -24.76 15.18 -18.72
CA VAL A 115 -24.44 15.62 -20.07
C VAL A 115 -24.53 14.49 -21.08
N LEU A 116 -24.01 13.31 -20.75
CA LEU A 116 -24.01 12.17 -21.66
C LEU A 116 -25.39 11.54 -21.88
N ARG A 117 -26.29 11.62 -20.90
CA ARG A 117 -27.67 11.09 -21.00
C ARG A 117 -28.63 11.99 -21.77
N LYS A 118 -28.25 13.24 -22.06
CA LYS A 118 -29.06 14.20 -22.84
C LYS A 118 -28.86 14.06 -24.36
N LYS A 119 -28.14 13.03 -24.80
CA LYS A 119 -28.07 12.59 -26.21
C LYS A 119 -28.97 11.38 -26.42
#